data_AF-T0Z939-F1
#
_entry.id   AF-T0Z939-F1
#
_cell.length_a   1.000
_cell.length_b   1.000
_cell.length_c   1.000
_cell.angle_alpha   90.00
_cell.angle_beta   90.00
_cell.angle_gamma   90.00
#
_symmetry.space_group_name_H-M   'P 1'
#
loop_
_entity.id
_entity.type
_entity.pdbx_description
1 polymer ?
#
loop_
_entity_poly.entity_id
_entity_poly.type
_entity_poly.pdbx_seq_one_letter_code
_entity_poly.pdbx_strand_id
1 'polypeptide(L)'
;CCFGTTYQNRMNLRLRGEIASADAVVVPSRHVQSVLARRLGVESIVIPQWIDPERFRPRAAADARRALDLPANARIVLSVGAPTWNKNLRTMERVARRLGPEVVFVKIGAPLFGIGPRAIQRAHVPPDLYPLYFNAADVYLHTSRAEGFGLPLLEALASGTPVVSPPGSGASEILGEAGYYV
;
A
#
# COMPACT_ATOMS: atom_id res chain seq x y z
N CYS A 1 6.34 8.40 -22.25
CA CYS A 1 7.06 9.60 -22.71
C CYS A 1 6.00 10.69 -22.87
N CYS A 2 5.92 11.84 -22.20
CA CYS A 2 6.93 12.75 -21.64
C CYS A 2 6.33 13.65 -20.53
N PHE A 3 6.02 13.11 -19.34
CA PHE A 3 5.61 13.93 -18.18
C PHE A 3 6.38 13.59 -16.88
N GLY A 4 7.36 12.67 -16.93
CA GLY A 4 8.03 12.14 -15.73
C GLY A 4 9.47 12.59 -15.49
N THR A 5 10.20 13.07 -16.51
CA THR A 5 11.64 13.30 -16.40
C THR A 5 11.99 14.71 -15.90
N THR A 6 11.27 15.75 -16.34
CA THR A 6 11.59 17.14 -15.98
C THR A 6 11.25 17.50 -14.53
N TYR A 7 10.12 16.97 -14.01
CA TYR A 7 9.72 17.15 -12.61
C TYR A 7 10.64 16.38 -11.65
N GLN A 8 10.97 15.12 -11.97
CA GLN A 8 11.94 14.34 -11.19
C GLN A 8 13.33 14.99 -11.20
N ASN A 9 13.79 15.55 -12.33
CA ASN A 9 15.10 16.21 -12.40
C ASN A 9 15.16 17.53 -11.61
N ARG A 10 14.11 18.36 -11.63
CA ARG A 10 14.05 19.57 -10.77
C ARG A 10 13.96 19.23 -9.28
N MET A 11 13.19 18.20 -8.94
CA MET A 11 13.09 17.71 -7.57
C MET A 11 14.43 17.13 -7.10
N ASN A 12 15.16 16.41 -7.95
CA ASN A 12 16.50 15.90 -7.65
C ASN A 12 17.53 17.00 -7.35
N LEU A 13 17.46 18.16 -8.00
CA LEU A 13 18.40 19.27 -7.75
C LEU A 13 18.11 20.01 -6.42
N ARG A 14 16.84 20.25 -6.08
CA ARG A 14 16.46 20.82 -4.77
C ARG A 14 16.73 19.85 -3.63
N LEU A 15 16.34 18.59 -3.80
CA LEU A 15 16.63 17.52 -2.84
C LEU A 15 18.13 17.40 -2.60
N ARG A 16 18.98 17.50 -3.64
CA ARG A 16 20.44 17.48 -3.45
C ARG A 16 20.93 18.63 -2.59
N GLY A 17 20.42 19.84 -2.79
CA GLY A 17 20.79 21.00 -1.97
C GLY A 17 20.38 20.84 -0.50
N GLU A 18 19.12 20.46 -0.26
CA GLU A 18 18.57 20.27 1.08
C GLU A 18 19.23 19.08 1.82
N ILE A 19 19.47 17.99 1.10
CA ILE A 19 20.16 16.81 1.63
C ILE A 19 21.62 17.13 1.93
N ALA A 20 22.30 17.90 1.07
CA ALA A 20 23.70 18.27 1.29
C ALA A 20 23.90 19.20 2.50
N SER A 21 22.88 19.95 2.91
CA SER A 21 22.92 20.79 4.11
C SER A 21 22.50 20.09 5.40
N ALA A 22 22.02 18.84 5.34
CA ALA A 22 21.54 18.12 6.51
C ALA A 22 22.69 17.44 7.26
N ASP A 23 22.67 17.50 8.60
CA ASP A 23 23.64 16.77 9.45
C ASP A 23 23.45 15.25 9.35
N ALA A 24 22.21 14.81 9.12
CA ALA A 24 21.86 13.41 8.93
C ALA A 24 20.63 13.27 8.03
N VAL A 25 20.60 12.19 7.25
CA VAL A 25 19.47 11.83 6.40
C VAL A 25 18.85 10.55 6.93
N VAL A 26 17.57 10.58 7.27
CA VAL A 26 16.81 9.41 7.72
C VAL A 26 15.87 8.93 6.62
N VAL A 27 15.88 7.62 6.38
CA VAL A 27 15.04 6.97 5.38
C VAL A 27 14.26 5.81 6.00
N PRO A 28 13.07 5.47 5.46
CA PRO A 28 12.20 4.50 6.13
C PRO A 28 12.56 3.03 5.82
N SER A 29 13.41 2.76 4.83
CA SER A 29 13.76 1.39 4.42
C SER A 29 15.16 1.33 3.82
N ARG A 30 15.74 0.13 3.81
CA ARG A 30 17.02 -0.14 3.12
C ARG A 30 16.89 0.03 1.62
N HIS A 31 15.70 -0.19 1.06
CA HIS A 31 15.40 0.07 -0.33
C HIS A 31 15.61 1.55 -0.66
N VAL A 32 14.99 2.45 0.11
CA VAL A 32 15.14 3.90 -0.07
C VAL A 32 16.59 4.32 0.17
N GLN A 33 17.24 3.79 1.21
CA GLN A 33 18.68 3.99 1.46
C GLN A 33 19.52 3.64 0.22
N SER A 34 19.30 2.46 -0.37
CA SER A 34 20.02 2.02 -1.57
C SER A 34 19.78 2.92 -2.78
N VAL A 35 18.55 3.44 -2.93
CA VAL A 35 18.19 4.34 -4.03
C VAL A 35 18.87 5.69 -3.86
N LEU A 36 18.92 6.25 -2.65
CA LEU A 36 19.61 7.49 -2.34
C LEU A 36 21.13 7.35 -2.56
N ALA A 37 21.74 6.29 -2.03
CA ALA A 37 23.16 6.02 -2.22
C ALA A 37 23.52 5.90 -3.72
N ARG A 38 22.75 5.09 -4.49
CA ARG A 38 23.04 4.86 -5.92
C ARG A 38 22.79 6.08 -6.80
N ARG A 39 21.76 6.88 -6.53
CA ARG A 39 21.35 7.99 -7.43
C ARG A 39 21.96 9.33 -7.04
N LEU A 40 22.23 9.53 -5.76
CA LEU A 40 22.63 10.81 -5.20
C LEU A 40 23.95 10.76 -4.45
N GLY A 41 24.53 9.57 -4.19
CA GLY A 41 25.77 9.44 -3.41
C GLY A 41 25.60 9.81 -1.93
N VAL A 42 24.37 9.71 -1.42
CA VAL A 42 23.98 10.18 -0.09
C VAL A 42 23.98 9.00 0.89
N GLU A 43 24.74 9.12 1.96
CA GLU A 43 24.63 8.23 3.12
C GLU A 43 23.39 8.57 3.94
N SER A 44 22.74 7.56 4.51
CA SER A 44 21.53 7.74 5.30
C SER A 44 21.36 6.65 6.35
N ILE A 45 20.61 6.95 7.41
CA ILE A 45 20.25 6.06 8.51
C ILE A 45 18.86 5.51 8.26
N VAL A 46 18.69 4.19 8.39
CA VAL A 46 17.37 3.55 8.24
C VAL A 46 16.64 3.58 9.57
N ILE A 47 15.51 4.28 9.61
CA ILE A 47 14.55 4.23 10.73
C ILE A 47 13.19 3.83 10.16
N PRO A 48 12.77 2.56 10.34
CA PRO A 48 11.48 2.07 9.86
C PRO A 48 10.30 2.87 10.42
N GLN A 49 9.20 2.93 9.68
CA GLN A 49 7.96 3.43 10.25
C GLN A 49 7.32 2.35 11.15
N TRP A 50 6.52 2.79 12.10
CA TRP A 50 5.87 1.94 13.08
C TRP A 50 4.35 2.00 12.92
N ILE A 51 3.67 1.07 13.59
CA ILE A 51 2.21 1.01 13.65
C ILE A 51 1.76 0.81 15.09
N ASP A 52 0.61 1.39 15.44
CA ASP A 52 -0.02 1.19 16.73
C ASP A 52 -0.72 -0.19 16.78
N PRO A 53 -0.22 -1.15 17.59
CA PRO A 53 -0.77 -2.50 17.66
C PRO A 53 -2.13 -2.54 18.38
N GLU A 54 -2.49 -1.54 19.19
CA GLU A 54 -3.82 -1.50 19.81
C GLU A 54 -4.88 -1.09 18.78
N ARG A 55 -4.48 -0.23 17.85
CA ARG A 55 -5.30 0.18 16.72
C ARG A 55 -5.40 -0.92 15.66
N PHE A 56 -4.26 -1.45 15.21
CA PHE A 56 -4.18 -2.51 14.19
C PHE A 56 -3.83 -3.83 14.84
N ARG A 57 -4.85 -4.67 15.00
CA ARG A 57 -4.77 -6.01 15.58
C ARG A 57 -5.82 -6.90 14.94
N PRO A 58 -5.63 -8.23 15.00
CA PRO A 58 -6.63 -9.18 14.53
C PRO A 58 -7.96 -9.01 15.27
N ARG A 59 -9.04 -9.04 14.50
CA ARG A 59 -10.44 -9.02 14.95
C ARG A 59 -11.24 -10.01 14.10
N ALA A 60 -12.37 -10.46 14.59
CA ALA A 60 -13.23 -11.36 13.82
C ALA A 60 -13.75 -10.66 12.55
N ALA A 61 -13.54 -11.29 11.39
CA ALA A 61 -13.96 -10.74 10.11
C ALA A 61 -15.47 -10.48 10.05
N ALA A 62 -16.28 -11.33 10.68
CA ALA A 62 -17.73 -11.17 10.76
C ALA A 62 -18.14 -9.86 11.46
N ASP A 63 -17.46 -9.49 12.54
CA ASP A 63 -17.75 -8.26 13.29
C ASP A 63 -17.28 -7.02 12.53
N ALA A 64 -16.11 -7.09 11.91
CA ALA A 64 -15.60 -6.02 11.04
C ALA A 64 -16.53 -5.79 9.83
N ARG A 65 -16.99 -6.87 9.19
CA ARG A 65 -17.95 -6.78 8.06
C ARG A 65 -19.27 -6.17 8.50
N ARG A 66 -19.81 -6.57 9.66
CA ARG A 66 -21.04 -6.01 10.23
C ARG A 66 -20.91 -4.51 10.54
N ALA A 67 -19.81 -4.11 11.17
CA ALA A 67 -19.55 -2.71 11.52
C ALA A 67 -19.37 -1.81 10.30
N LEU A 68 -18.91 -2.37 9.17
CA LEU A 68 -18.66 -1.64 7.92
C LEU A 68 -19.78 -1.74 6.88
N ASP A 69 -20.88 -2.45 7.21
CA ASP A 69 -21.96 -2.79 6.28
C ASP A 69 -21.44 -3.48 5.01
N LEU A 70 -20.56 -4.49 5.21
CA LEU A 70 -19.99 -5.31 4.13
C LEU A 70 -20.66 -6.69 4.07
N PRO A 71 -20.75 -7.31 2.88
CA PRO A 71 -21.40 -8.62 2.73
C PRO A 71 -20.72 -9.71 3.56
N ALA A 72 -21.50 -10.37 4.44
CA ALA A 72 -20.97 -11.33 5.41
C ALA A 72 -20.28 -12.55 4.77
N ASN A 73 -20.85 -13.10 3.69
CA ASN A 73 -20.38 -14.34 3.06
C ASN A 73 -19.61 -14.13 1.74
N ALA A 74 -19.19 -12.89 1.45
CA ALA A 74 -18.42 -12.61 0.23
C ALA A 74 -16.94 -12.93 0.41
N ARG A 75 -16.27 -13.20 -0.73
CA ARG A 75 -14.82 -13.11 -0.84
C ARG A 75 -14.45 -11.65 -1.08
N ILE A 76 -13.73 -11.04 -0.14
CA ILE A 76 -13.39 -9.62 -0.12
C ILE A 76 -11.90 -9.42 -0.38
N VAL A 77 -11.59 -8.69 -1.45
CA VAL A 77 -10.24 -8.20 -1.77
C VAL A 77 -10.18 -6.71 -1.41
N LEU A 78 -9.29 -6.35 -0.50
CA LEU A 78 -9.03 -4.96 -0.15
C LEU A 78 -7.90 -4.37 -1.00
N SER A 79 -8.08 -3.13 -1.43
CA SER A 79 -7.00 -2.29 -1.96
C SER A 79 -7.07 -0.88 -1.38
N VAL A 80 -5.90 -0.30 -1.12
CA VAL A 80 -5.74 1.03 -0.49
C VAL A 80 -4.75 1.84 -1.32
N GLY A 81 -5.13 3.06 -1.70
CA GLY A 81 -4.18 4.02 -2.29
C GLY A 81 -4.80 4.97 -3.32
N ALA A 82 -4.01 5.96 -3.73
CA ALA A 82 -4.37 6.92 -4.77
C ALA A 82 -4.15 6.34 -6.19
N PRO A 83 -4.73 6.95 -7.25
CA PRO A 83 -4.63 6.47 -8.63
C PRO A 83 -3.36 7.01 -9.28
N THR A 84 -2.23 6.79 -8.63
CA THR A 84 -0.92 7.21 -9.12
C THR A 84 -0.24 6.08 -9.88
N TRP A 85 0.67 6.44 -10.78
CA TRP A 85 1.39 5.49 -11.63
C TRP A 85 2.11 4.40 -10.83
N ASN A 86 2.67 4.75 -9.67
CA ASN A 86 3.38 3.79 -8.81
C ASN A 86 2.44 2.80 -8.12
N LYS A 87 1.17 3.14 -7.83
CA LYS A 87 0.19 2.22 -7.23
C LYS A 87 -0.35 1.19 -8.24
N ASN A 88 -0.16 1.44 -9.53
CA ASN A 88 -0.41 0.50 -10.62
C ASN A 88 -1.82 -0.14 -10.60
N LEU A 89 -2.83 0.73 -10.44
CA LEU A 89 -4.23 0.32 -10.39
C LEU A 89 -4.72 -0.43 -11.65
N ARG A 90 -4.02 -0.31 -12.79
CA ARG A 90 -4.28 -1.14 -13.97
C ARG A 90 -4.10 -2.64 -13.71
N THR A 91 -3.16 -3.04 -12.85
CA THR A 91 -3.03 -4.43 -12.43
C THR A 91 -4.23 -4.84 -11.58
N MET A 92 -4.69 -3.99 -10.68
CA MET A 92 -5.90 -4.24 -9.88
C MET A 92 -7.14 -4.45 -10.77
N GLU A 93 -7.36 -3.62 -11.79
CA GLU A 93 -8.44 -3.81 -12.77
C GLU A 93 -8.33 -5.16 -13.53
N ARG A 94 -7.12 -5.57 -13.90
CA ARG A 94 -6.90 -6.87 -14.56
C ARG A 94 -7.22 -8.04 -13.63
N VAL A 95 -6.80 -7.95 -12.37
CA VAL A 95 -7.10 -8.96 -11.35
C VAL A 95 -8.62 -9.03 -11.12
N ALA A 96 -9.29 -7.88 -10.96
CA ALA A 96 -10.73 -7.82 -10.78
C ALA A 96 -11.50 -8.48 -11.94
N ARG A 97 -11.13 -8.19 -13.18
CA ARG A 97 -11.74 -8.84 -14.36
C ARG A 97 -11.51 -10.35 -14.39
N ARG A 98 -10.34 -10.83 -13.94
CA ARG A 98 -10.02 -12.26 -13.94
C ARG A 98 -10.72 -13.03 -12.84
N LEU A 99 -10.87 -12.44 -11.66
CA LEU A 99 -11.61 -13.06 -10.55
C LEU A 99 -13.12 -13.05 -10.77
N GLY A 100 -13.60 -12.16 -11.63
CA GLY A 100 -15.01 -12.10 -12.01
C GLY A 100 -15.90 -11.56 -10.90
N PRO A 101 -17.22 -11.68 -11.06
CA PRO A 101 -18.17 -11.00 -10.18
C PRO A 101 -18.21 -11.60 -8.78
N GLU A 102 -17.83 -12.87 -8.58
CA GLU A 102 -17.89 -13.57 -7.28
C GLU A 102 -17.06 -12.91 -6.16
N VAL A 103 -16.12 -12.05 -6.52
CA VAL A 103 -15.26 -11.33 -5.59
C VAL A 103 -15.72 -9.89 -5.43
N VAL A 104 -15.86 -9.46 -4.18
CA VAL A 104 -16.14 -8.08 -3.80
C VAL A 104 -14.82 -7.34 -3.64
N PHE A 105 -14.61 -6.32 -4.48
CA PHE A 105 -13.45 -5.44 -4.35
C PHE A 105 -13.80 -4.26 -3.46
N VAL A 106 -13.14 -4.16 -2.31
CA VAL A 106 -13.23 -3.00 -1.44
C VAL A 106 -12.04 -2.09 -1.74
N LYS A 107 -12.31 -0.85 -2.16
CA LYS A 107 -11.28 0.12 -2.54
C LYS A 107 -11.35 1.35 -1.64
N ILE A 108 -10.28 1.62 -0.91
CA ILE A 108 -10.13 2.83 -0.09
C ILE A 108 -9.22 3.84 -0.80
N GLY A 109 -9.58 5.12 -0.73
CA GLY A 109 -8.95 6.22 -1.43
C GLY A 109 -9.65 6.52 -2.76
N ALA A 110 -8.97 7.21 -3.67
CA ALA A 110 -9.59 7.66 -4.92
C ALA A 110 -10.28 6.51 -5.69
N PRO A 111 -11.44 6.80 -6.30
CA PRO A 111 -12.20 5.78 -7.01
C PRO A 111 -11.43 5.26 -8.23
N LEU A 112 -11.73 4.02 -8.58
CA LEU A 112 -11.19 3.29 -9.71
C LEU A 112 -12.35 2.70 -10.52
N PHE A 113 -12.31 2.92 -11.83
CA PHE A 113 -13.27 2.35 -12.76
C PHE A 113 -12.83 0.93 -13.19
N GLY A 114 -13.76 0.08 -13.61
CA GLY A 114 -13.41 -1.22 -14.20
C GLY A 114 -13.05 -2.34 -13.21
N ILE A 115 -13.28 -2.15 -11.90
CA ILE A 115 -13.10 -3.19 -10.86
C ILE A 115 -14.35 -4.02 -10.58
N GLY A 116 -15.29 -4.03 -11.53
CA GLY A 116 -16.49 -4.84 -11.50
C GLY A 116 -17.70 -4.19 -10.79
N PRO A 117 -18.91 -4.72 -11.01
CA PRO A 117 -20.16 -4.14 -10.51
C PRO A 117 -20.35 -4.31 -8.99
N ARG A 118 -19.65 -5.26 -8.36
CA ARG A 118 -19.72 -5.49 -6.90
C ARG A 118 -18.65 -4.70 -6.12
N ALA A 119 -17.99 -3.73 -6.76
CA ALA A 119 -16.95 -2.94 -6.10
C ALA A 119 -17.54 -1.96 -5.10
N ILE A 120 -17.02 -1.98 -3.88
CA ILE A 120 -17.37 -1.07 -2.80
C ILE A 120 -16.24 -0.06 -2.65
N GLN A 121 -16.48 1.19 -3.05
CA GLN A 121 -15.46 2.23 -3.05
C GLN A 121 -15.72 3.23 -1.93
N ARG A 122 -14.65 3.64 -1.25
CA ARG A 122 -14.66 4.62 -0.15
C ARG A 122 -13.55 5.63 -0.36
N ALA A 123 -13.92 6.83 -0.81
CA ALA A 123 -12.96 7.91 -1.04
C ALA A 123 -12.30 8.37 0.27
N HIS A 124 -13.09 8.42 1.34
CA HIS A 124 -12.67 8.77 2.69
C HIS A 124 -13.25 7.75 3.68
N VAL A 125 -12.46 7.41 4.70
CA VAL A 125 -12.83 6.47 5.76
C VAL A 125 -12.47 7.09 7.10
N PRO A 126 -13.39 7.12 8.08
CA PRO A 126 -13.09 7.55 9.44
C PRO A 126 -11.89 6.78 10.04
N PRO A 127 -10.96 7.45 10.75
CA PRO A 127 -9.74 6.82 11.26
C PRO A 127 -9.95 5.59 12.16
N ASP A 128 -11.05 5.56 12.91
CA ASP A 128 -11.50 4.50 13.80
C ASP A 128 -12.04 3.27 13.04
N LEU A 129 -12.68 3.49 11.89
CA LEU A 129 -13.18 2.41 11.04
C LEU A 129 -12.09 1.82 10.13
N TYR A 130 -11.04 2.57 9.84
CA TYR A 130 -10.00 2.17 8.89
C TYR A 130 -9.36 0.80 9.17
N PRO A 131 -8.96 0.45 10.41
CA PRO A 131 -8.40 -0.88 10.72
C PRO A 131 -9.39 -2.03 10.47
N LEU A 132 -10.70 -1.78 10.56
CA LEU A 132 -11.71 -2.81 10.34
C LEU A 132 -11.73 -3.28 8.88
N TYR A 133 -11.32 -2.45 7.93
CA TYR A 133 -11.28 -2.85 6.52
C TYR A 133 -10.27 -3.95 6.24
N PHE A 134 -9.12 -3.92 6.91
CA PHE A 134 -8.15 -5.01 6.84
C PHE A 134 -8.74 -6.28 7.46
N ASN A 135 -9.31 -6.19 8.66
CA ASN A 135 -9.94 -7.31 9.34
C ASN A 135 -11.13 -7.93 8.58
N ALA A 136 -11.87 -7.12 7.82
CA ALA A 136 -13.01 -7.58 7.02
C ALA A 136 -12.58 -8.30 5.73
N ALA A 137 -11.37 -8.03 5.23
CA ALA A 137 -10.88 -8.55 3.97
C ALA A 137 -10.31 -9.95 4.11
N ASP A 138 -10.53 -10.80 3.11
CA ASP A 138 -9.87 -12.11 3.04
C ASP A 138 -8.42 -11.97 2.55
N VAL A 139 -8.13 -10.92 1.78
CA VAL A 139 -6.78 -10.60 1.32
C VAL A 139 -6.62 -9.10 1.04
N TYR A 140 -5.46 -8.56 1.40
CA TYR A 140 -5.01 -7.25 0.94
C TYR A 140 -4.20 -7.41 -0.35
N LEU A 141 -4.70 -6.83 -1.44
CA LEU A 141 -4.04 -6.82 -2.74
C LEU A 141 -3.22 -5.53 -2.89
N HIS A 142 -1.91 -5.69 -2.74
CA HIS A 142 -0.93 -4.66 -3.02
C HIS A 142 -0.47 -4.76 -4.48
N THR A 143 -0.61 -3.69 -5.25
CA THR A 143 -0.20 -3.68 -6.68
C THR A 143 0.93 -2.72 -6.98
N SER A 144 1.47 -2.01 -5.99
CA SER A 144 2.44 -0.95 -6.26
C SER A 144 3.73 -1.48 -6.88
N ARG A 145 4.26 -0.73 -7.84
CA ARG A 145 5.55 -1.02 -8.51
C ARG A 145 6.76 -0.68 -7.63
N ALA A 146 6.59 0.29 -6.74
CA ALA A 146 7.60 0.71 -5.79
C ALA A 146 6.93 1.37 -4.60
N GLU A 147 7.35 0.97 -3.41
CA GLU A 147 7.02 1.62 -2.15
C GLU A 147 8.28 2.09 -1.43
N GLY A 148 8.17 3.25 -0.79
CA GLY A 148 9.22 3.75 0.11
C GLY A 148 9.28 2.92 1.39
N PHE A 149 8.13 2.75 2.06
CA PHE A 149 7.97 1.83 3.18
C PHE A 149 6.81 0.88 2.88
N GLY A 150 5.60 1.42 2.81
CA GLY A 150 4.38 0.66 2.54
C GLY A 150 3.56 0.41 3.80
N LEU A 151 3.15 1.47 4.51
CA LEU A 151 2.32 1.36 5.71
C LEU A 151 1.10 0.42 5.56
N PRO A 152 0.34 0.44 4.44
CA PRO A 152 -0.76 -0.51 4.25
C PRO A 152 -0.39 -2.00 4.30
N LEU A 153 0.87 -2.34 3.98
CA LEU A 153 1.37 -3.71 4.14
C LEU A 153 1.51 -4.06 5.62
N LEU A 154 2.10 -3.15 6.40
CA LEU A 154 2.25 -3.31 7.84
C LEU A 154 0.89 -3.32 8.56
N GLU A 155 -0.05 -2.47 8.13
CA GLU A 155 -1.43 -2.42 8.61
C GLU A 155 -2.20 -3.72 8.36
N ALA A 156 -2.01 -4.32 7.17
CA ALA A 156 -2.59 -5.61 6.83
C ALA A 156 -2.00 -6.74 7.70
N LEU A 157 -0.67 -6.83 7.79
CA LEU A 157 0.01 -7.82 8.62
C LEU A 157 -0.39 -7.72 10.10
N ALA A 158 -0.39 -6.50 10.66
CA ALA A 158 -0.79 -6.26 12.05
C ALA A 158 -2.26 -6.63 12.30
N SER A 159 -3.13 -6.49 11.30
CA SER A 159 -4.53 -6.91 11.37
C SER A 159 -4.74 -8.42 11.13
N GLY A 160 -3.68 -9.18 10.87
CA GLY A 160 -3.78 -10.60 10.53
C GLY A 160 -4.36 -10.87 9.13
N THR A 161 -4.35 -9.87 8.24
CA THR A 161 -4.86 -9.98 6.88
C THR A 161 -3.75 -10.48 5.94
N PRO A 162 -3.95 -11.59 5.22
CA PRO A 162 -3.00 -12.06 4.22
C PRO A 162 -2.70 -10.99 3.16
N VAL A 163 -1.46 -10.91 2.69
CA VAL A 163 -1.04 -9.92 1.69
C VAL A 163 -0.54 -10.59 0.43
N VAL A 164 -1.08 -10.16 -0.71
CA VAL A 164 -0.56 -10.48 -2.04
C VAL A 164 0.10 -9.22 -2.61
N SER A 165 1.37 -9.33 -3.01
CA SER A 165 2.19 -8.20 -3.46
C SER A 165 3.12 -8.60 -4.60
N PRO A 166 3.46 -7.71 -5.55
CA PRO A 166 4.64 -7.92 -6.37
C PRO A 166 5.90 -7.96 -5.49
N PRO A 167 6.95 -8.70 -5.89
CA PRO A 167 8.22 -8.70 -5.19
C PRO A 167 8.98 -7.37 -5.37
N GLY A 168 9.79 -7.01 -4.38
CA GLY A 168 10.75 -5.90 -4.44
C GLY A 168 10.31 -4.60 -3.75
N SER A 169 11.18 -3.60 -3.83
CA SER A 169 11.07 -2.31 -3.12
C SER A 169 10.98 -2.43 -1.59
N GLY A 170 10.55 -1.37 -0.89
CA GLY A 170 10.36 -1.42 0.57
C GLY A 170 9.31 -2.45 1.02
N ALA A 171 8.41 -2.87 0.12
CA ALA A 171 7.39 -3.87 0.41
C ALA A 171 7.99 -5.23 0.84
N SER A 172 9.07 -5.69 0.20
CA SER A 172 9.72 -6.96 0.56
C SER A 172 10.36 -6.93 1.95
N GLU A 173 10.86 -5.78 2.39
CA GLU A 173 11.43 -5.63 3.74
C GLU A 173 10.37 -5.76 4.84
N ILE A 174 9.15 -5.28 4.57
CA ILE A 174 8.03 -5.38 5.52
C ILE A 174 7.43 -6.78 5.52
N LEU A 175 7.20 -7.34 4.33
CA LEU A 175 6.48 -8.60 4.18
C LEU A 175 7.31 -9.81 4.58
N GLY A 176 8.62 -9.81 4.33
CA GLY A 176 9.49 -10.95 4.61
C GLY A 176 8.90 -12.27 4.08
N GLU A 177 8.89 -13.31 4.91
CA GLU A 177 8.31 -14.62 4.58
C GLU A 177 6.77 -14.67 4.72
N ALA A 178 6.14 -13.63 5.27
CA ALA A 178 4.70 -13.57 5.47
C ALA A 178 3.93 -13.10 4.23
N GLY A 179 4.63 -12.58 3.22
CA GLY A 179 4.02 -12.11 1.96
C GLY A 179 3.86 -13.20 0.92
N TYR A 180 2.73 -13.19 0.21
CA TYR A 180 2.58 -13.95 -1.04
C TYR A 180 3.01 -13.08 -2.22
N TYR A 181 4.13 -13.44 -2.85
CA TYR A 181 4.69 -12.70 -3.98
C TYR A 181 4.19 -13.24 -5.33
N VAL A 182 3.74 -12.35 -6.23
CA VAL A 182 3.19 -12.68 -7.57
C VAL A 182 3.67 -11.75 -8.68
#